data_AF-A0A1I4I0I9-F1
#
_entry.id   AF-A0A1I4I0I9-F1
#
_cell.length_a   1.000
_cell.length_b   1.000
_cell.length_c   1.000
_cell.angle_alpha   90.00
_cell.angle_beta   90.00
_cell.angle_gamma   90.00
#
_symmetry.space_group_name_H-M   'P 1'
#
loop_
_entity.id
_entity.type
_entity.pdbx_description
1 polymer ?
#
loop_
_entity_poly.entity_id
_entity_poly.type
_entity_poly.pdbx_seq_one_letter_code
_entity_poly.pdbx_strand_id
1 'polypeptide(L)'
;MQMTPDHAQALQDILTWRRDVRHFRPDPVAQDRLDRLRAAMDLAPSVGNARPWRVMQVTTPALRSAVIANFEAANTQAAARYDGAQKDA
;
A
#
# COMPACT_ATOMS: atom_id res chain seq x y z
N MET A 1 -6.39 -22.20 -18.31
CA MET A 1 -5.46 -21.08 -18.56
C MET A 1 -4.06 -21.65 -18.64
N GLN A 2 -3.28 -21.36 -19.69
CA GLN A 2 -1.87 -21.75 -19.75
C GLN A 2 -1.02 -20.54 -19.40
N MET A 3 -0.15 -20.66 -18.38
CA MET A 3 0.86 -19.65 -18.12
C MET A 3 1.97 -19.78 -19.17
N THR A 4 2.39 -18.65 -19.72
CA THR A 4 3.43 -18.56 -20.75
C THR A 4 4.71 -17.96 -20.16
N PRO A 5 5.87 -18.07 -20.83
CA PRO A 5 7.09 -17.40 -20.39
C PRO A 5 6.91 -15.89 -20.16
N ASP A 6 6.14 -15.21 -21.00
CA ASP A 6 5.84 -13.77 -20.86
C ASP A 6 5.15 -13.44 -19.53
N HIS A 7 4.25 -14.32 -19.06
CA HIS A 7 3.59 -14.12 -17.76
C HIS A 7 4.58 -14.22 -16.59
N ALA A 8 5.53 -15.16 -16.66
CA ALA A 8 6.56 -15.32 -15.66
C ALA A 8 7.51 -14.13 -15.65
N GLN A 9 7.91 -13.63 -16.83
CA GLN A 9 8.75 -12.45 -16.96
C GLN A 9 8.05 -11.19 -16.41
N ALA A 10 6.77 -10.98 -16.74
CA ALA A 10 6.01 -9.85 -16.22
C ALA A 10 5.91 -9.88 -14.68
N LEU A 11 5.73 -11.06 -14.08
CA LEU A 11 5.75 -11.21 -12.63
C LEU A 11 7.14 -10.89 -12.06
N GLN A 12 8.20 -11.38 -12.68
CA GLN A 12 9.57 -11.10 -12.28
C GLN A 12 9.85 -9.59 -12.29
N ASP A 13 9.44 -8.89 -13.35
CA ASP A 13 9.61 -7.44 -13.45
C ASP A 13 8.89 -6.70 -12.33
N ILE A 14 7.65 -7.09 -12.01
CA ILE A 14 6.88 -6.51 -10.89
C ILE A 14 7.61 -6.72 -9.56
N LEU A 15 8.12 -7.93 -9.31
CA LEU A 15 8.83 -8.26 -8.07
C LEU A 15 10.18 -7.52 -7.97
N THR A 16 10.88 -7.34 -9.09
CA THR A 16 12.17 -6.64 -9.14
C THR A 16 12.03 -5.14 -8.99
N TRP A 17 11.00 -4.52 -9.57
CA TRP A 17 10.91 -3.05 -9.68
C TRP A 17 9.96 -2.38 -8.70
N ARG A 18 8.98 -3.09 -8.12
CA ARG A 18 8.07 -2.49 -7.15
C ARG A 18 8.84 -2.02 -5.90
N ARG A 19 8.53 -0.83 -5.41
CA ARG A 19 9.13 -0.24 -4.20
C ARG A 19 8.04 0.19 -3.21
N ASP A 20 8.43 0.25 -1.94
CA ASP A 20 7.72 1.03 -0.93
C ASP A 20 8.00 2.51 -1.20
N VAL A 21 7.00 3.25 -1.69
CA VAL A 21 7.16 4.66 -2.07
C VAL A 21 6.65 5.54 -0.94
N ARG A 22 7.45 6.54 -0.53
CA ARG A 22 7.13 7.44 0.59
C ARG A 22 6.90 8.90 0.19
N HIS A 23 7.21 9.25 -1.06
CA HIS A 23 7.00 10.58 -1.61
C HIS A 23 6.15 10.47 -2.88
N PHE A 24 4.96 11.05 -2.83
CA PHE A 24 3.98 10.99 -3.92
C PHE A 24 3.81 12.38 -4.54
N ARG A 25 3.51 12.39 -5.83
CA ARG A 25 2.99 13.59 -6.47
C ARG A 25 1.62 13.95 -5.89
N PRO A 26 1.27 15.25 -5.81
CA PRO A 26 -0.02 15.69 -5.26
C PRO A 26 -1.19 15.44 -6.23
N ASP A 27 -0.90 15.06 -7.47
CA ASP A 27 -1.90 14.79 -8.50
C ASP A 27 -2.89 13.69 -8.06
N PRO A 28 -4.20 13.88 -8.29
CA PRO A 28 -5.17 12.85 -8.00
C PRO A 28 -4.95 11.62 -8.89
N VAL A 29 -5.22 10.44 -8.33
CA VAL A 29 -5.27 9.21 -9.11
C VAL A 29 -6.57 9.20 -9.91
N ALA A 30 -6.47 8.98 -11.22
CA ALA A 30 -7.64 8.88 -12.08
C ALA A 30 -8.57 7.72 -11.65
N GLN A 31 -9.88 7.94 -11.74
CA GLN A 31 -10.89 7.02 -11.21
C GLN A 31 -10.81 5.63 -11.87
N ASP A 32 -10.57 5.57 -13.18
CA ASP A 32 -10.41 4.32 -13.93
C ASP A 32 -9.25 3.45 -13.40
N ARG A 33 -8.18 4.08 -12.90
CA ARG A 33 -7.07 3.37 -12.25
C ARG A 33 -7.47 2.81 -10.90
N LEU A 34 -8.24 3.56 -10.11
CA LEU A 34 -8.76 3.08 -8.82
C LEU A 34 -9.71 1.89 -9.02
N ASP A 35 -10.56 1.93 -10.05
CA ASP A 35 -11.48 0.84 -10.37
C ASP A 35 -10.72 -0.43 -10.78
N ARG A 36 -9.65 -0.29 -11.57
CA ARG A 36 -8.75 -1.41 -11.92
C ARG A 36 -8.05 -2.00 -10.70
N LEU A 37 -7.61 -1.17 -9.75
CA LEU A 37 -7.00 -1.64 -8.50
C LEU A 37 -8.01 -2.40 -7.63
N ARG A 38 -9.25 -1.91 -7.55
CA ARG A 38 -10.34 -2.60 -6.86
C ARG A 38 -10.61 -3.97 -7.48
N ALA A 39 -10.75 -4.04 -8.80
CA ALA A 39 -10.95 -5.30 -9.51
C ALA A 39 -9.80 -6.29 -9.28
N ALA A 40 -8.55 -5.81 -9.24
CA ALA A 40 -7.39 -6.64 -8.91
C ALA A 40 -7.43 -7.17 -7.47
N MET A 41 -7.84 -6.35 -6.50
CA MET A 41 -8.00 -6.77 -5.10
C MET A 41 -9.07 -7.85 -4.94
N ASP A 42 -10.16 -7.80 -5.71
CA ASP A 42 -11.22 -8.80 -5.69
C ASP A 42 -10.76 -10.20 -6.15
N LEU A 43 -9.59 -10.30 -6.79
CA LEU A 43 -8.96 -11.56 -7.19
C LEU A 43 -8.06 -12.16 -6.10
N ALA A 44 -7.81 -11.44 -5.00
CA ALA A 44 -6.99 -11.97 -3.92
C ALA A 44 -7.64 -13.21 -3.28
N PRO A 45 -6.88 -14.27 -2.95
CA PRO A 45 -7.44 -15.40 -2.25
C PRO A 45 -7.77 -15.01 -0.80
N SER A 46 -8.79 -15.65 -0.24
CA SER A 46 -9.15 -15.54 1.18
C SER A 46 -9.67 -16.87 1.69
N VAL A 47 -9.54 -17.11 3.00
CA VAL A 47 -10.08 -18.31 3.66
C VAL A 47 -11.57 -18.42 3.35
N GLY A 48 -11.99 -19.55 2.79
CA GLY A 48 -13.38 -19.80 2.41
C GLY A 48 -13.95 -18.82 1.38
N ASN A 49 -13.11 -18.09 0.64
CA ASN A 49 -13.53 -17.00 -0.26
C ASN A 49 -14.37 -15.91 0.46
N ALA A 50 -14.15 -15.70 1.75
CA ALA A 50 -14.93 -14.77 2.57
C ALA A 50 -14.74 -13.29 2.21
N ARG A 51 -13.59 -12.94 1.61
CA ARG A 51 -13.26 -11.56 1.15
C ARG A 51 -13.58 -10.49 2.22
N PRO A 52 -13.07 -10.61 3.47
CA PRO A 52 -13.53 -9.80 4.60
C PRO A 52 -12.98 -8.36 4.60
N TRP A 53 -12.24 -7.97 3.57
CA TRP A 53 -11.60 -6.66 3.49
C TRP A 53 -12.62 -5.54 3.35
N ARG A 54 -12.29 -4.40 3.99
CA ARG A 54 -12.99 -3.12 3.80
C ARG A 54 -11.97 -2.12 3.30
N VAL A 55 -12.30 -1.46 2.20
CA VAL A 55 -11.44 -0.45 1.58
C VAL A 55 -12.14 0.89 1.72
N MET A 56 -11.44 1.87 2.28
CA MET A 56 -11.97 3.21 2.50
C MET A 56 -11.04 4.22 1.83
N GLN A 57 -11.63 5.16 1.08
CA GLN A 57 -10.87 6.28 0.54
C GLN A 57 -10.86 7.43 1.55
N VAL A 58 -9.66 7.82 1.99
CA VAL A 58 -9.48 8.96 2.90
C VAL A 58 -9.21 10.21 2.07
N THR A 59 -10.27 10.92 1.71
CA THR A 59 -10.21 12.08 0.80
C THR A 59 -10.27 13.42 1.51
N THR A 60 -10.84 13.49 2.72
CA THR A 60 -10.97 14.76 3.43
C THR A 60 -9.64 15.17 4.08
N PRO A 61 -9.26 16.46 4.01
CA PRO A 61 -8.03 16.96 4.63
C PRO A 61 -7.98 16.66 6.14
N ALA A 62 -9.09 16.86 6.85
CA ALA A 62 -9.16 16.60 8.30
C ALA A 62 -8.87 15.14 8.67
N LEU A 63 -9.42 14.17 7.92
CA LEU A 63 -9.14 12.74 8.16
C LEU A 63 -7.69 12.41 7.82
N ARG A 64 -7.13 12.98 6.75
CA ARG A 64 -5.71 12.79 6.40
C ARG A 64 -4.79 13.30 7.51
N SER A 65 -5.06 14.50 8.03
CA SER A 65 -4.32 15.05 9.17
C SER A 65 -4.41 14.16 10.41
N ALA A 66 -5.58 13.59 10.70
CA ALA A 66 -5.75 12.68 11.84
C ALA A 66 -4.94 11.37 11.68
N VAL A 67 -4.89 10.81 10.46
CA VAL A 67 -4.06 9.63 10.17
C VAL A 67 -2.57 9.93 10.32
N ILE A 68 -2.11 11.09 9.84
CA ILE A 68 -0.71 11.53 9.99
C ILE A 68 -0.36 11.68 11.47
N ALA A 69 -1.19 12.38 12.25
CA ALA A 69 -0.96 12.57 13.68
C ALA A 69 -0.91 11.23 14.45
N ASN A 70 -1.76 10.27 14.08
CA ASN A 70 -1.74 8.93 14.66
C ASN A 70 -0.41 8.20 14.36
N PHE A 71 0.07 8.28 13.12
CA PHE A 71 1.36 7.73 12.73
C PHE A 71 2.51 8.39 13.50
N GLU A 72 2.56 9.73 13.56
CA GLU A 72 3.63 10.46 14.23
C GLU A 72 3.73 10.07 15.72
N ALA A 73 2.59 10.01 16.43
CA ALA A 73 2.55 9.59 17.82
C ALA A 73 3.08 8.16 18.02
N ALA A 74 2.65 7.21 17.19
CA ALA A 74 3.12 5.82 17.26
C ALA A 74 4.62 5.71 16.90
N ASN A 75 5.07 6.47 15.90
CA ASN A 75 6.46 6.48 15.46
C ASN A 75 7.38 7.08 16.53
N THR A 76 6.99 8.17 17.18
CA THR A 76 7.74 8.75 18.31
C THR A 76 7.86 7.74 19.47
N GLN A 77 6.77 7.04 19.81
CA GLN A 77 6.79 6.00 20.84
C GLN A 77 7.70 4.82 20.46
N ALA A 78 7.68 4.39 19.20
CA ALA A 78 8.55 3.33 18.70
C ALA A 78 10.02 3.78 18.69
N ALA A 79 10.31 4.99 18.21
CA ALA A 79 11.65 5.58 18.18
C ALA A 79 12.26 5.68 19.59
N ALA A 80 11.46 5.94 20.63
CA ALA A 80 11.95 5.97 22.01
C ALA A 80 12.47 4.60 22.52
N ARG A 81 12.12 3.50 21.85
CA ARG A 81 12.58 2.13 22.19
C ARG A 81 13.89 1.73 21.51
N TYR A 82 14.37 2.53 20.57
CA TYR A 82 15.64 2.30 19.86
C TYR A 82 16.74 3.18 20.46
N ASP A 83 17.82 2.55 20.93
CA ASP A 83 19.06 3.26 21.31
C ASP A 83 19.73 3.85 20.06
N GLY A 84 20.38 5.01 20.23
CA GLY A 84 20.71 5.98 19.18
C GLY A 84 21.45 5.47 17.93
N ALA A 85 22.02 4.26 17.92
CA ALA A 85 22.66 3.67 16.74
C ALA A 85 21.67 3.19 15.66
N GLN A 86 20.39 3.01 15.99
CA GLN A 86 19.36 2.49 15.07
C GLN A 86 18.39 3.55 14.51
N LYS A 87 18.56 4.82 14.88
CA LYS A 87 17.67 5.92 14.49
C LYS A 87 18.00 6.57 13.14
N ASP A 88 19.25 6.45 12.67
CA ASP A 88 19.77 7.22 11.54
C ASP A 88 20.00 6.39 10.25
N ALA A 89 19.48 5.15 10.19
CA ALA A 89 19.63 4.23 9.05
C ALA A 89 18.36 4.12 8.19
#